data_AF-A0A7V8NR78-F1
#
_entry.id   AF-A0A7V8NR78-F1
#
_cell.length_a   1.000
_cell.length_b   1.000
_cell.length_c   1.000
_cell.angle_alpha   90.00
_cell.angle_beta   90.00
_cell.angle_gamma   90.00
#
_symmetry.space_group_name_H-M   'P 1'
#
loop_
_entity.id
_entity.type
_entity.pdbx_description
1 polymer ?
#
loop_
_entity_poly.entity_id
_entity_poly.type
_entity_poly.pdbx_seq_one_letter_code
_entity_poly.pdbx_strand_id
1 'polypeptide(L)'
;MPKRPLFEQLDEVVQAMLVSLEPRPRKAPHHDLAPLAAIALELRLLPRPEFRAALKTELERRTTMNEATAASTAKQAYYLRPGLTSVTPYIVISKAAEFIEFLTAAFGAAERLRVPTPDGKIMHAEVRIGNGAIEIGDANEEYPSAPTDIHLYVDDADRTFERALEAGATSIYRPTDDHPSGDRWGALKDPFGNDWYIATPKHWTAGPEGLPSVQPYLHLREAHHMIPFMEAAFGAEALGVHKSSQGMVLHATMRIGNATLEIDEAHGQYQPKPCHLHVYVPDTDATYQRALGAGATSIEPPRDAPYGDRAAGVKDPFGNSWFIATYQGTH
;
A
#
# COMPACT_ATOMS: atom_id res chain seq x y z
N MET A 1 36.99 62.83 31.44
CA MET A 1 36.57 61.43 31.19
C MET A 1 36.08 61.35 29.75
N PRO A 2 36.56 60.40 28.92
CA PRO A 2 36.03 60.22 27.56
C PRO A 2 34.56 59.78 27.64
N LYS A 3 33.70 60.36 26.79
CA LYS A 3 32.30 59.93 26.66
C LYS A 3 32.28 58.48 26.16
N ARG A 4 31.47 57.63 26.79
CA ARG A 4 31.35 56.21 26.40
C ARG A 4 30.91 56.09 24.93
N PRO A 5 31.43 55.10 24.18
CA PRO A 5 31.02 54.84 22.81
C PRO A 5 29.50 54.66 22.66
N LEU A 6 28.96 55.06 21.51
CA LEU A 6 27.51 55.04 21.25
C LEU A 6 26.90 53.63 21.28
N PHE A 7 27.68 52.60 20.89
CA PHE A 7 27.21 51.22 20.85
C PHE A 7 27.00 50.62 22.25
N GLU A 8 27.84 50.98 23.23
CA GLU A 8 27.68 50.55 24.62
C GLU A 8 26.41 51.15 25.25
N GLN A 9 26.11 52.41 24.91
CA GLN A 9 24.88 53.07 25.37
C GLN A 9 23.63 52.44 24.75
N LEU A 10 23.71 51.99 23.48
CA LEU A 10 22.62 51.27 22.82
C LEU A 10 22.40 49.89 23.45
N ASP A 11 23.47 49.17 23.78
CA ASP A 11 23.38 47.83 24.39
C ASP A 11 22.73 47.89 25.79
N GLU A 12 23.10 48.87 26.63
CA GLU A 12 22.44 49.09 27.92
C GLU A 12 20.92 49.36 27.77
N VAL A 13 20.52 50.14 26.76
CA VAL A 13 19.10 50.43 26.48
C VAL A 13 18.36 49.16 26.03
N VAL A 14 18.95 48.36 25.13
CA VAL A 14 18.36 47.11 24.66
C VAL A 14 18.22 46.10 25.80
N GLN A 15 19.24 45.95 26.65
CA GLN A 15 19.18 45.06 27.82
C GLN A 15 18.10 45.49 28.82
N ALA A 16 18.00 46.79 29.11
CA ALA A 16 16.93 47.31 29.98
C ALA A 16 15.52 47.07 29.40
N MET A 17 15.37 47.13 28.07
CA MET A 17 14.11 46.84 27.38
C MET A 17 13.73 45.35 27.39
N LEU A 18 14.70 44.44 27.37
CA LEU A 18 14.47 42.99 27.42
C LEU A 18 14.07 42.50 28.82
N VAL A 19 14.58 43.14 29.88
CA VAL A 19 14.36 42.72 31.28
C VAL A 19 13.07 43.30 31.89
N SER A 20 12.55 44.43 31.39
CA SER A 20 11.31 45.05 31.91
C SER A 20 10.03 44.58 31.18
N LEU A 21 8.99 44.25 31.95
CA LEU A 21 7.63 43.95 31.47
C LEU A 21 6.72 45.19 31.30
N GLU A 22 7.19 46.40 31.63
CA GLU A 22 6.44 47.66 31.39
C GLU A 22 7.07 48.55 30.29
N PRO A 23 6.25 49.24 29.46
CA PRO A 23 6.74 50.09 28.39
C PRO A 23 7.10 51.50 28.91
N ARG A 24 8.37 51.71 29.31
CA ARG A 24 9.20 52.92 29.04
C ARG A 24 10.39 53.05 30.00
N PRO A 25 11.52 53.54 29.48
CA PRO A 25 12.28 54.61 30.15
C PRO A 25 12.03 55.98 29.50
N ARG A 26 12.02 57.02 30.35
CA ARG A 26 11.93 58.45 30.01
C ARG A 26 13.08 58.88 29.10
N LYS A 27 12.77 59.57 27.98
CA LYS A 27 13.65 60.32 27.06
C LYS A 27 15.02 59.68 26.78
N ALA A 28 15.20 59.10 25.58
CA ALA A 28 16.52 58.72 25.07
C ALA A 28 17.52 59.89 25.24
N PRO A 29 18.72 59.68 25.83
CA PRO A 29 19.65 60.78 26.12
C PRO A 29 20.21 61.49 24.87
N HIS A 30 20.04 60.89 23.69
CA HIS A 30 20.56 61.38 22.42
C HIS A 30 19.52 61.22 21.30
N HIS A 31 19.34 62.27 20.49
CA HIS A 31 18.42 62.30 19.34
C HIS A 31 18.69 61.18 18.31
N ASP A 32 19.95 60.76 18.19
CA ASP A 32 20.41 59.80 17.18
C ASP A 32 20.06 58.33 17.49
N LEU A 33 19.61 58.03 18.72
CA LEU A 33 19.29 56.66 19.16
C LEU A 33 17.79 56.32 19.09
N ALA A 34 16.93 57.31 18.86
CA ALA A 34 15.48 57.11 18.79
C ALA A 34 15.02 56.16 17.65
N PRO A 35 15.58 56.21 16.44
CA PRO A 35 15.18 55.30 15.35
C PRO A 35 15.54 53.84 15.64
N LEU A 36 16.71 53.60 16.26
CA LEU A 36 17.19 52.26 16.60
C LEU A 36 16.39 51.65 17.75
N ALA A 37 16.00 52.46 18.75
CA ALA A 37 15.12 52.02 19.83
C ALA A 37 13.72 51.64 19.33
N ALA A 38 13.21 52.32 18.29
CA ALA A 38 11.93 51.97 17.66
C ALA A 38 11.99 50.61 16.93
N ILE A 39 13.07 50.35 16.20
CA ILE A 39 13.31 49.04 15.54
C ILE A 39 13.43 47.92 16.58
N ALA A 40 14.12 48.14 17.69
CA ALA A 40 14.22 47.15 18.77
C ALA A 40 12.87 46.81 19.42
N LEU A 41 11.96 47.78 19.52
CA LEU A 41 10.58 47.59 19.97
C LEU A 41 9.76 46.72 19.01
N GLU A 42 9.91 46.93 17.70
CA GLU A 42 9.24 46.11 16.68
C GLU A 42 9.77 44.66 16.66
N LEU A 43 11.10 44.49 16.78
CA LEU A 43 11.73 43.17 16.79
C LEU A 43 11.39 42.35 18.04
N ARG A 44 11.20 42.99 19.21
CA ARG A 44 10.84 42.31 20.47
C ARG A 44 9.56 41.47 20.35
N LEU A 45 8.64 41.89 19.50
CA LEU A 45 7.34 41.24 19.33
C LEU A 45 7.34 40.24 18.15
N LEU A 46 8.51 39.88 17.61
CA LEU A 46 8.62 38.82 16.60
C LEU A 46 9.06 37.47 17.21
N PRO A 47 8.48 36.35 16.75
CA PRO A 47 7.27 36.31 15.92
C PRO A 47 6.05 36.79 16.71
N ARG A 48 5.14 37.51 16.03
CA ARG A 48 3.92 38.11 16.60
C ARG A 48 3.13 37.08 17.40
N PRO A 49 2.46 37.47 18.51
CA PRO A 49 1.63 36.55 19.30
C PRO A 49 0.63 35.76 18.44
N GLU A 50 0.05 36.41 17.42
CA GLU A 50 -0.84 35.80 16.44
C GLU A 50 -0.16 34.69 15.61
N PHE A 51 1.08 34.91 15.19
CA PHE A 51 1.86 33.89 14.47
C PHE A 51 2.20 32.71 15.38
N ARG A 52 2.57 32.96 16.65
CA ARG A 52 2.83 31.89 17.62
C ARG A 52 1.58 31.07 17.90
N ALA A 53 0.42 31.73 18.02
CA ALA A 53 -0.86 31.07 18.19
C ALA A 53 -1.22 30.23 16.96
N ALA A 54 -1.10 30.80 15.74
CA ALA A 54 -1.36 30.07 14.50
C ALA A 54 -0.42 28.87 14.30
N LEU A 55 0.87 29.03 14.57
CA LEU A 55 1.85 27.95 14.50
C LEU A 55 1.56 26.86 15.54
N LYS A 56 1.17 27.23 16.77
CA LYS A 56 0.78 26.28 17.80
C LYS A 56 -0.45 25.48 17.38
N THR A 57 -1.50 26.14 16.88
CA THR A 57 -2.70 25.46 16.36
C THR A 57 -2.37 24.52 15.22
N GLU A 58 -1.49 24.91 14.27
CA GLU A 58 -1.09 24.05 13.15
C GLU A 58 -0.23 22.86 13.61
N LEU A 59 0.68 23.07 14.58
CA LEU A 59 1.46 21.99 15.16
C LEU A 59 0.58 21.02 15.95
N GLU A 60 -0.36 21.52 16.76
CA GLU A 60 -1.34 20.70 17.50
C GLU A 60 -2.25 19.91 16.55
N ARG A 61 -2.70 20.52 15.45
CA ARG A 61 -3.47 19.86 14.37
C ARG A 61 -2.65 18.75 13.71
N ARG A 62 -1.37 18.99 13.41
CA ARG A 62 -0.47 17.97 12.84
C ARG A 62 -0.17 16.86 13.83
N THR A 63 -0.02 17.16 15.12
CA THR A 63 0.20 16.16 16.17
C THR A 63 -1.05 15.28 16.34
N THR A 64 -2.25 15.86 16.43
CA THR A 64 -3.50 15.07 16.51
C THR A 64 -3.73 14.24 15.26
N MET A 65 -3.40 14.77 14.07
CA MET A 65 -3.48 14.01 12.82
C MET A 65 -2.46 12.86 12.82
N ASN A 66 -1.22 13.08 13.26
CA ASN A 66 -0.20 12.05 13.39
C ASN A 66 -0.54 11.01 14.46
N GLU A 67 -1.16 11.38 15.58
CA GLU A 67 -1.61 10.46 16.62
C GLU A 67 -2.80 9.62 16.15
N ALA A 68 -3.74 10.21 15.41
CA ALA A 68 -4.84 9.47 14.77
C ALA A 68 -4.31 8.51 13.69
N THR A 69 -3.33 8.96 12.89
CA THR A 69 -2.63 8.09 11.93
C THR A 69 -1.85 7.00 12.65
N ALA A 70 -1.09 7.29 13.71
CA ALA A 70 -0.32 6.30 14.46
C ALA A 70 -1.21 5.30 15.21
N ALA A 71 -2.35 5.73 15.76
CA ALA A 71 -3.34 4.84 16.36
C ALA A 71 -4.03 3.96 15.30
N SER A 72 -4.28 4.49 14.09
CA SER A 72 -4.77 3.71 12.94
C SER A 72 -3.72 2.70 12.47
N THR A 73 -2.45 3.09 12.38
CA THR A 73 -1.33 2.23 11.98
C THR A 73 -1.05 1.15 13.04
N ALA A 74 -1.15 1.49 14.33
CA ALA A 74 -1.04 0.53 15.42
C ALA A 74 -2.20 -0.48 15.42
N LYS A 75 -3.42 -0.07 15.08
CA LYS A 75 -4.56 -0.98 14.87
C LYS A 75 -4.43 -1.79 13.57
N GLN A 76 -3.75 -1.25 12.55
CA GLN A 76 -3.39 -1.94 11.30
C GLN A 76 -2.38 -3.07 11.52
N ALA A 77 -1.43 -2.89 12.44
CA ALA A 77 -0.33 -3.84 12.67
C ALA A 77 -0.74 -5.12 13.42
N TYR A 78 -1.87 -5.15 14.14
CA TYR A 78 -2.24 -6.32 14.96
C TYR A 78 -2.90 -7.46 14.19
N TYR A 79 -3.57 -7.19 13.07
CA TYR A 79 -4.32 -8.21 12.34
C TYR A 79 -3.60 -8.73 11.09
N LEU A 80 -2.50 -8.10 10.67
CA LEU A 80 -1.66 -8.58 9.58
C LEU A 80 -0.62 -9.56 10.12
N ARG A 81 -0.42 -10.68 9.45
CA ARG A 81 0.74 -11.52 9.72
C ARG A 81 2.02 -10.80 9.25
N PRO A 82 3.09 -10.75 10.06
CA PRO A 82 4.34 -10.10 9.69
C PRO A 82 4.92 -10.63 8.37
N GLY A 83 5.13 -9.74 7.40
CA GLY A 83 5.71 -10.05 6.10
C GLY A 83 4.70 -10.35 4.99
N LEU A 84 3.40 -10.29 5.28
CA LEU A 84 2.32 -10.32 4.29
C LEU A 84 1.65 -8.96 4.19
N THR A 85 0.95 -8.75 3.08
CA THR A 85 0.11 -7.58 2.81
C THR A 85 -1.36 -7.94 3.04
N SER A 86 -2.23 -6.92 3.13
CA SER A 86 -3.67 -7.10 3.31
C SER A 86 -4.33 -7.97 2.24
N VAL A 87 -3.77 -8.01 1.03
CA VAL A 87 -4.18 -8.93 -0.04
C VAL A 87 -2.92 -9.64 -0.53
N THR A 88 -2.98 -10.97 -0.61
CA THR A 88 -1.91 -11.84 -1.11
C THR A 88 -2.52 -12.84 -2.09
N PRO A 89 -2.05 -12.94 -3.34
CA PRO A 89 -2.50 -13.99 -4.26
C PRO A 89 -2.19 -15.37 -3.69
N TYR A 90 -3.16 -16.28 -3.72
CA TYR A 90 -2.95 -17.69 -3.42
C TYR A 90 -3.08 -18.48 -4.73
N ILE A 91 -1.95 -18.95 -5.25
CA ILE A 91 -1.87 -19.71 -6.48
C ILE A 91 -1.83 -21.21 -6.16
N VAL A 92 -2.92 -21.90 -6.45
CA VAL A 92 -2.96 -23.36 -6.46
C VAL A 92 -2.51 -23.83 -7.85
N ILE A 93 -1.41 -24.58 -7.91
CA ILE A 93 -0.80 -24.91 -9.19
C ILE A 93 -0.23 -26.32 -9.22
N SER A 94 -0.23 -26.95 -10.39
CA SER A 94 0.47 -28.22 -10.56
C SER A 94 1.98 -27.98 -10.48
N LYS A 95 2.69 -28.81 -9.72
CA LYS A 95 4.15 -28.74 -9.57
C LYS A 95 4.60 -27.43 -8.90
N ALA A 96 4.01 -27.12 -7.75
CA ALA A 96 4.29 -25.90 -7.01
C ALA A 96 5.79 -25.67 -6.74
N ALA A 97 6.56 -26.74 -6.47
CA ALA A 97 8.01 -26.62 -6.28
C ALA A 97 8.74 -26.06 -7.50
N GLU A 98 8.39 -26.53 -8.71
CA GLU A 98 8.96 -26.07 -9.98
C GLU A 98 8.52 -24.63 -10.28
N PHE A 99 7.29 -24.28 -9.90
CA PHE A 99 6.81 -22.90 -10.01
C PHE A 99 7.59 -21.95 -9.09
N ILE A 100 7.90 -22.35 -7.85
CA ILE A 100 8.76 -21.56 -6.95
C ILE A 100 10.15 -21.35 -7.56
N GLU A 101 10.74 -22.38 -8.16
CA GLU A 101 12.03 -22.26 -8.86
C GLU A 101 11.96 -21.25 -10.02
N PHE A 102 10.87 -21.26 -10.79
CA PHE A 102 10.62 -20.26 -11.83
C PHE A 102 10.55 -18.85 -11.23
N LEU A 103 9.79 -18.63 -10.15
CA LEU A 103 9.68 -17.32 -9.49
C LEU A 103 11.04 -16.82 -9.00
N THR A 104 11.88 -17.70 -8.44
CA THR A 104 13.24 -17.36 -8.03
C THR A 104 14.11 -16.97 -9.23
N ALA A 105 14.10 -17.77 -10.31
CA ALA A 105 14.89 -17.51 -11.51
C ALA A 105 14.46 -16.24 -12.25
N ALA A 106 13.16 -16.08 -12.49
CA ALA A 106 12.58 -14.98 -13.26
C ALA A 106 12.57 -13.67 -12.46
N PHE A 107 12.05 -13.71 -11.23
CA PHE A 107 11.69 -12.50 -10.47
C PHE A 107 12.59 -12.27 -9.26
N GLY A 108 13.58 -13.15 -9.01
CA GLY A 108 14.43 -13.04 -7.82
C GLY A 108 13.67 -13.30 -6.53
N ALA A 109 12.61 -14.11 -6.61
CA ALA A 109 11.77 -14.43 -5.48
C ALA A 109 12.53 -15.20 -4.39
N ALA A 110 12.18 -14.93 -3.13
CA ALA A 110 12.75 -15.57 -1.95
C ALA A 110 11.68 -16.39 -1.22
N GLU A 111 11.85 -17.70 -1.16
CA GLU A 111 11.01 -18.58 -0.34
C GLU A 111 11.19 -18.24 1.14
N ARG A 112 10.07 -18.10 1.85
CA ARG A 112 10.03 -17.77 3.28
C ARG A 112 9.52 -18.90 4.14
N LEU A 113 8.53 -19.62 3.64
CA LEU A 113 7.89 -20.73 4.29
C LEU A 113 7.63 -21.82 3.26
N ARG A 114 7.84 -23.07 3.67
CA ARG A 114 7.43 -24.25 2.91
C ARG A 114 6.93 -25.29 3.90
N VAL A 115 5.71 -25.72 3.68
CA VAL A 115 5.03 -26.74 4.47
C VAL A 115 4.72 -27.90 3.54
N PRO A 116 5.51 -28.99 3.60
CA PRO A 116 5.29 -30.14 2.75
C PRO A 116 4.15 -31.02 3.29
N THR A 117 3.45 -31.70 2.40
CA THR A 117 2.63 -32.87 2.73
C THR A 117 3.52 -34.09 2.98
N PRO A 118 3.01 -35.18 3.60
CA PRO A 118 3.79 -36.41 3.82
C PRO A 118 4.33 -37.06 2.53
N ASP A 119 3.66 -36.88 1.39
CA ASP A 119 4.10 -37.37 0.07
C ASP A 119 5.05 -36.41 -0.65
N GLY A 120 5.45 -35.30 -0.01
CA GLY A 120 6.47 -34.38 -0.52
C GLY A 120 5.97 -33.27 -1.44
N LYS A 121 4.65 -33.19 -1.69
CA LYS A 121 4.03 -32.04 -2.34
C LYS A 121 4.02 -30.83 -1.40
N ILE A 122 3.77 -29.65 -1.94
CA ILE A 122 3.65 -28.42 -1.17
C ILE A 122 2.20 -28.27 -0.71
N MET A 123 1.95 -28.41 0.60
CA MET A 123 0.66 -28.06 1.17
C MET A 123 0.45 -26.55 1.18
N HIS A 124 1.50 -25.81 1.58
CA HIS A 124 1.53 -24.35 1.61
C HIS A 124 2.96 -23.85 1.49
N ALA A 125 3.18 -22.79 0.73
CA ALA A 125 4.43 -22.06 0.69
C ALA A 125 4.16 -20.56 0.59
N GLU A 126 5.09 -19.77 1.15
CA GLU A 126 5.06 -18.31 1.04
C GLU A 126 6.34 -17.87 0.33
N VAL A 127 6.18 -17.15 -0.77
CA VAL A 127 7.29 -16.66 -1.59
C VAL A 127 7.21 -15.14 -1.68
N ARG A 128 8.31 -14.46 -1.33
CA ARG A 128 8.40 -13.00 -1.37
C ARG A 128 8.99 -12.52 -2.67
N ILE A 129 8.39 -11.50 -3.27
CA ILE A 129 8.90 -10.75 -4.42
C ILE A 129 8.83 -9.26 -4.07
N GLY A 130 9.98 -8.60 -4.01
CA GLY A 130 10.05 -7.21 -3.52
C GLY A 130 9.47 -7.06 -2.10
N ASN A 131 8.49 -6.18 -1.94
CA ASN A 131 7.73 -5.98 -0.69
C ASN A 131 6.40 -6.76 -0.63
N GLY A 132 6.06 -7.53 -1.68
CA GLY A 132 4.86 -8.35 -1.75
C GLY A 132 5.17 -9.84 -1.53
N ALA A 133 4.11 -10.64 -1.45
CA ALA A 133 4.19 -12.08 -1.32
C ALA A 133 3.20 -12.79 -2.24
N ILE A 134 3.44 -14.08 -2.46
CA ILE A 134 2.53 -15.02 -3.11
C ILE A 134 2.47 -16.26 -2.22
N GLU A 135 1.24 -16.72 -1.94
CA GLU A 135 0.98 -18.01 -1.31
C GLU A 135 0.78 -19.08 -2.39
N ILE A 136 1.32 -20.27 -2.16
CA ILE A 136 1.38 -21.32 -3.18
C ILE A 136 1.04 -22.68 -2.56
N GLY A 137 0.23 -23.47 -3.25
CA GLY A 137 -0.07 -24.86 -2.89
C GLY A 137 -0.11 -25.75 -4.12
N ASP A 138 0.23 -27.03 -3.97
CA ASP A 138 0.09 -28.01 -5.05
C ASP A 138 -1.39 -28.31 -5.31
N ALA A 139 -1.76 -28.30 -6.59
CA ALA A 139 -3.08 -28.68 -7.04
C ALA A 139 -3.41 -30.15 -6.72
N ASN A 140 -4.68 -30.41 -6.44
CA ASN A 140 -5.25 -31.73 -6.19
C ASN A 140 -6.70 -31.82 -6.72
N GLU A 141 -7.40 -32.92 -6.44
CA GLU A 141 -8.77 -33.13 -6.94
C GLU A 141 -9.79 -32.14 -6.36
N GLU A 142 -9.59 -31.70 -5.11
CA GLU A 142 -10.46 -30.74 -4.43
C GLU A 142 -10.13 -29.30 -4.85
N TYR A 143 -8.83 -28.99 -4.95
CA TYR A 143 -8.31 -27.69 -5.37
C TYR A 143 -7.53 -27.85 -6.69
N PRO A 144 -8.20 -27.78 -7.84
CA PRO A 144 -7.53 -27.88 -9.13
C PRO A 144 -6.64 -26.66 -9.39
N SER A 145 -5.73 -26.80 -10.36
CA SER A 145 -4.85 -25.70 -10.77
C SER A 145 -5.68 -24.49 -11.22
N ALA A 146 -5.41 -23.34 -10.63
CA ALA A 146 -6.09 -22.08 -10.91
C ALA A 146 -5.05 -20.97 -11.19
N PRO A 147 -4.51 -20.91 -12.42
CA PRO A 147 -3.60 -19.83 -12.80
C PRO A 147 -4.29 -18.47 -12.71
N THR A 148 -3.54 -17.45 -12.36
CA THR A 148 -4.03 -16.10 -12.11
C THR A 148 -3.22 -15.07 -12.89
N ASP A 149 -3.66 -13.82 -12.85
CA ASP A 149 -3.03 -12.71 -13.54
C ASP A 149 -2.50 -11.73 -12.48
N ILE A 150 -1.24 -11.32 -12.64
CA ILE A 150 -0.51 -10.56 -11.62
C ILE A 150 0.16 -9.36 -12.27
N HIS A 151 -0.11 -8.18 -11.73
CA HIS A 151 0.70 -7.00 -11.98
C HIS A 151 1.89 -7.01 -11.03
N LEU A 152 3.10 -7.10 -11.60
CA LEU A 152 4.36 -7.12 -10.88
C LEU A 152 5.13 -5.81 -11.12
N TYR A 153 5.18 -4.95 -10.11
CA TYR A 153 6.04 -3.76 -10.16
C TYR A 153 7.48 -4.12 -9.77
N VAL A 154 8.42 -3.69 -10.60
CA VAL A 154 9.85 -3.94 -10.47
C VAL A 154 10.67 -2.70 -10.84
N ASP A 155 11.88 -2.62 -10.31
CA ASP A 155 12.80 -1.51 -10.60
C ASP A 155 13.21 -1.43 -12.08
N ASP A 156 13.28 -2.58 -12.77
CA ASP A 156 13.67 -2.70 -14.17
C ASP A 156 12.84 -3.77 -14.88
N ALA A 157 11.81 -3.32 -15.60
CA ALA A 157 10.88 -4.17 -16.31
C ALA A 157 11.56 -4.91 -17.46
N ASP A 158 12.45 -4.26 -18.22
CA ASP A 158 13.15 -4.92 -19.34
C ASP A 158 14.02 -6.07 -18.85
N ARG A 159 14.83 -5.82 -17.83
CA ARG A 159 15.72 -6.85 -17.27
C ARG A 159 14.93 -8.00 -16.64
N THR A 160 13.86 -7.69 -15.93
CA THR A 160 13.00 -8.72 -15.32
C THR A 160 12.29 -9.54 -16.39
N PHE A 161 11.83 -8.89 -17.47
CA PHE A 161 11.19 -9.54 -18.60
C PHE A 161 12.13 -10.51 -19.30
N GLU A 162 13.36 -10.10 -19.61
CA GLU A 162 14.36 -11.00 -20.23
C GLU A 162 14.69 -12.20 -19.35
N ARG A 163 14.88 -12.01 -18.04
CA ARG A 163 15.10 -13.12 -17.09
C ARG A 163 13.93 -14.11 -17.07
N ALA A 164 12.69 -13.60 -17.15
CA ALA A 164 11.52 -14.46 -17.20
C ALA A 164 11.47 -15.28 -18.50
N LEU A 165 11.85 -14.70 -19.64
CA LEU A 165 11.98 -15.44 -20.90
C LEU A 165 13.06 -16.52 -20.81
N GLU A 166 14.22 -16.21 -20.23
CA GLU A 166 15.30 -17.18 -19.97
C GLU A 166 14.85 -18.33 -19.06
N ALA A 167 13.96 -18.04 -18.10
CA ALA A 167 13.35 -19.01 -17.21
C ALA A 167 12.19 -19.81 -17.85
N GLY A 168 11.87 -19.57 -19.13
CA GLY A 168 10.90 -20.34 -19.90
C GLY A 168 9.54 -19.66 -20.10
N ALA A 169 9.35 -18.41 -19.67
CA ALA A 169 8.14 -17.66 -19.99
C ALA A 169 8.04 -17.34 -21.49
N THR A 170 6.82 -17.13 -21.96
CA THR A 170 6.53 -16.70 -23.32
C THR A 170 6.04 -15.26 -23.34
N SER A 171 6.65 -14.41 -24.17
CA SER A 171 6.21 -13.02 -24.36
C SER A 171 4.79 -12.97 -24.94
N ILE A 172 3.91 -12.20 -24.30
CA ILE A 172 2.63 -11.76 -24.90
C ILE A 172 2.90 -10.46 -25.67
N TYR A 173 3.50 -9.47 -25.02
CA TYR A 173 4.08 -8.28 -25.65
C TYR A 173 5.23 -7.72 -24.79
N ARG A 174 6.23 -7.14 -25.45
CA ARG A 174 7.45 -6.63 -24.79
C ARG A 174 7.21 -5.30 -24.07
N PRO A 175 8.04 -4.97 -23.06
CA PRO A 175 7.95 -3.69 -22.36
C PRO A 175 7.97 -2.48 -23.29
N THR A 176 6.95 -1.62 -23.16
CA THR A 176 6.78 -0.39 -23.95
C THR A 176 6.39 0.79 -23.05
N ASP A 177 6.68 2.01 -23.50
CA ASP A 177 6.25 3.26 -22.87
C ASP A 177 4.90 3.76 -23.44
N ASP A 178 4.32 3.06 -24.42
CA ASP A 178 3.06 3.44 -25.08
C ASP A 178 1.80 3.10 -24.25
N HIS A 179 1.98 2.57 -23.03
CA HIS A 179 0.84 2.17 -22.22
C HIS A 179 0.08 3.38 -21.66
N PRO A 180 -1.28 3.35 -21.63
CA PRO A 180 -2.06 4.46 -21.07
C PRO A 180 -1.77 4.83 -19.61
N SER A 181 -1.21 3.93 -18.80
CA SER A 181 -0.76 4.28 -17.43
C SER A 181 0.49 5.18 -17.43
N GLY A 182 1.23 5.23 -18.54
CA GLY A 182 2.53 5.90 -18.67
C GLY A 182 3.69 5.12 -18.06
N ASP A 183 3.44 3.97 -17.43
CA ASP A 183 4.50 3.09 -16.95
C ASP A 183 5.14 2.31 -18.08
N ARG A 184 6.41 1.94 -17.89
CA ARG A 184 7.08 1.04 -18.82
C ARG A 184 6.69 -0.38 -18.46
N TRP A 185 5.81 -0.98 -19.25
CA TRP A 185 5.23 -2.27 -18.90
C TRP A 185 5.14 -3.25 -20.09
N GLY A 186 5.22 -4.55 -19.80
CA GLY A 186 5.11 -5.64 -20.76
C GLY A 186 4.32 -6.80 -20.16
N ALA A 187 3.82 -7.72 -21.00
CA ALA A 187 3.13 -8.90 -20.51
C ALA A 187 3.77 -10.20 -21.01
N LEU A 188 3.85 -11.19 -20.12
CA LEU A 188 4.35 -12.53 -20.40
C LEU A 188 3.46 -13.59 -19.75
N LYS A 189 3.52 -14.81 -20.27
CA LYS A 189 2.87 -16.00 -19.74
C LYS A 189 3.93 -16.96 -19.22
N ASP A 190 3.82 -17.40 -17.97
CA ASP A 190 4.77 -18.39 -17.42
C ASP A 190 4.45 -19.83 -17.89
N PRO A 191 5.35 -20.81 -17.67
CA PRO A 191 5.12 -22.20 -18.06
C PRO A 191 3.93 -22.89 -17.38
N PHE A 192 3.39 -22.29 -16.32
CA PHE A 192 2.31 -22.84 -15.49
C PHE A 192 0.95 -22.20 -15.79
N GLY A 193 0.91 -21.20 -16.67
CA GLY A 193 -0.30 -20.59 -17.22
C GLY A 193 -0.70 -19.25 -16.59
N ASN A 194 0.09 -18.70 -15.67
CA ASN A 194 -0.18 -17.37 -15.12
C ASN A 194 0.26 -16.28 -16.09
N ASP A 195 -0.48 -15.18 -16.15
CA ASP A 195 -0.07 -13.99 -16.90
C ASP A 195 0.50 -12.93 -15.96
N TRP A 196 1.60 -12.32 -16.39
CA TRP A 196 2.36 -11.36 -15.61
C TRP A 196 2.50 -10.05 -16.38
N TYR A 197 2.01 -8.96 -15.79
CA TYR A 197 2.21 -7.59 -16.25
C TYR A 197 3.41 -7.02 -15.50
N ILE A 198 4.58 -7.04 -16.15
CA ILE A 198 5.84 -6.59 -15.55
C ILE A 198 6.00 -5.11 -15.82
N ALA A 199 6.03 -4.28 -14.79
CA ALA A 199 6.02 -2.83 -14.92
C ALA A 199 7.11 -2.13 -14.10
N THR A 200 7.68 -1.07 -14.66
CA THR A 200 8.48 -0.08 -13.93
C THR A 200 7.72 1.23 -13.91
N PRO A 201 7.43 1.78 -12.72
CA PRO A 201 6.65 3.00 -12.61
C PRO A 201 7.45 4.20 -13.13
N LYS A 202 6.80 5.08 -13.90
CA LYS A 202 7.45 6.27 -14.48
C LYS A 202 7.02 7.57 -13.81
N HIS A 203 5.77 7.66 -13.38
CA HIS A 203 5.14 8.92 -12.98
C HIS A 203 4.72 8.97 -11.51
N TRP A 204 4.98 7.90 -10.76
CA TRP A 204 4.73 7.83 -9.33
C TRP A 204 5.99 7.34 -8.59
N THR A 205 6.36 8.06 -7.54
CA THR A 205 7.38 7.65 -6.57
C THR A 205 6.73 6.85 -5.45
N ALA A 206 7.21 5.63 -5.24
CA ALA A 206 6.84 4.78 -4.11
C ALA A 206 6.76 5.58 -2.79
N GLY A 207 5.71 5.31 -2.00
CA GLY A 207 5.64 5.81 -0.63
C GLY A 207 6.70 5.16 0.26
N PRO A 208 6.74 5.50 1.57
CA PRO A 208 7.68 4.90 2.53
C PRO A 208 7.63 3.36 2.59
N GLU A 209 6.48 2.78 2.25
CA GLU A 209 6.20 1.33 2.18
C GLU A 209 6.88 0.63 0.97
N GLY A 210 7.42 1.40 0.02
CA GLY A 210 7.98 0.89 -1.23
C GLY A 210 6.95 0.65 -2.34
N LEU A 211 7.40 0.09 -3.47
CA LEU A 211 6.55 -0.23 -4.61
C LEU A 211 5.71 -1.47 -4.31
N PRO A 212 4.35 -1.42 -4.41
CA PRO A 212 3.51 -2.60 -4.21
C PRO A 212 3.84 -3.66 -5.27
N SER A 213 4.72 -4.59 -4.90
CA SER A 213 5.45 -5.41 -5.87
C SER A 213 4.59 -6.49 -6.51
N VAL A 214 3.57 -6.98 -5.80
CA VAL A 214 2.66 -8.05 -6.26
C VAL A 214 1.22 -7.57 -6.10
N GLN A 215 0.48 -7.45 -7.20
CA GLN A 215 -0.92 -7.07 -7.20
C GLN A 215 -1.73 -8.07 -8.02
N PRO A 216 -2.78 -8.70 -7.45
CA PRO A 216 -3.71 -9.48 -8.25
C PRO A 216 -4.38 -8.59 -9.30
N TYR A 217 -4.55 -9.12 -10.51
CA TYR A 217 -5.29 -8.47 -11.58
C TYR A 217 -6.45 -9.38 -12.01
N LEU A 218 -7.69 -8.92 -11.82
CA LEU A 218 -8.89 -9.68 -12.16
C LEU A 218 -9.53 -9.13 -13.44
N HIS A 219 -9.53 -9.94 -14.49
CA HIS A 219 -10.37 -9.71 -15.68
C HIS A 219 -11.76 -10.27 -15.42
N LEU A 220 -12.79 -9.42 -15.49
CA LEU A 220 -14.14 -9.78 -15.04
C LEU A 220 -15.16 -9.52 -16.15
N ARG A 221 -16.22 -10.33 -16.19
CA ARG A 221 -17.42 -9.97 -16.94
C ARG A 221 -18.29 -9.09 -16.07
N GLU A 222 -18.75 -7.98 -16.60
CA GLU A 222 -19.53 -6.97 -15.88
C GLU A 222 -18.77 -6.44 -14.65
N ALA A 223 -17.49 -6.06 -14.85
CA ALA A 223 -16.55 -5.69 -13.80
C ALA A 223 -17.05 -4.56 -12.88
N HIS A 224 -17.97 -3.73 -13.37
CA HIS A 224 -18.64 -2.68 -12.58
C HIS A 224 -19.44 -3.21 -11.39
N HIS A 225 -19.81 -4.50 -11.35
CA HIS A 225 -20.44 -5.15 -10.20
C HIS A 225 -19.43 -5.60 -9.13
N MET A 226 -18.15 -5.73 -9.46
CA MET A 226 -17.11 -6.13 -8.50
C MET A 226 -16.74 -5.00 -7.54
N ILE A 227 -16.72 -3.75 -8.03
CA ILE A 227 -16.43 -2.57 -7.20
C ILE A 227 -17.36 -2.48 -5.98
N PRO A 228 -18.70 -2.44 -6.14
CA PRO A 228 -19.60 -2.35 -4.99
C PRO A 228 -19.56 -3.62 -4.11
N PHE A 229 -19.26 -4.79 -4.67
CA PHE A 229 -19.03 -6.00 -3.87
C PHE A 229 -17.84 -5.81 -2.93
N MET A 230 -16.69 -5.36 -3.44
CA MET A 230 -15.49 -5.18 -2.63
C MET A 230 -15.63 -4.04 -1.61
N GLU A 231 -16.30 -2.94 -1.98
CA GLU A 231 -16.63 -1.86 -1.06
C GLU A 231 -17.51 -2.39 0.11
N ALA A 232 -18.57 -3.13 -0.19
CA ALA A 232 -19.49 -3.65 0.81
C ALA A 232 -18.84 -4.75 1.69
N ALA A 233 -18.16 -5.71 1.08
CA ALA A 233 -17.58 -6.86 1.76
C ALA A 233 -16.34 -6.46 2.58
N PHE A 234 -15.37 -5.82 1.93
CA PHE A 234 -14.03 -5.61 2.47
C PHE A 234 -13.76 -4.17 2.91
N GLY A 235 -14.70 -3.24 2.70
CA GLY A 235 -14.45 -1.82 2.89
C GLY A 235 -13.38 -1.31 1.92
N ALA A 236 -13.31 -1.90 0.73
CA ALA A 236 -12.34 -1.51 -0.28
C ALA A 236 -12.57 -0.07 -0.74
N GLU A 237 -11.50 0.60 -1.16
CA GLU A 237 -11.55 1.95 -1.72
C GLU A 237 -11.10 1.92 -3.18
N ALA A 238 -11.90 2.51 -4.08
CA ALA A 238 -11.50 2.72 -5.46
C ALA A 238 -10.56 3.93 -5.55
N LEU A 239 -9.28 3.68 -5.86
CA LEU A 239 -8.28 4.74 -6.04
C LEU A 239 -8.39 5.43 -7.40
N GLY A 240 -8.89 4.70 -8.39
CA GLY A 240 -9.16 5.18 -9.73
C GLY A 240 -10.04 4.20 -10.47
N VAL A 241 -11.01 4.70 -11.23
CA VAL A 241 -11.89 3.89 -12.08
C VAL A 241 -11.97 4.56 -13.44
N HIS A 242 -11.31 3.95 -14.42
CA HIS A 242 -11.34 4.38 -15.81
C HIS A 242 -12.40 3.59 -16.55
N LYS A 243 -13.35 4.30 -17.17
CA LYS A 243 -14.44 3.69 -17.92
C LYS A 243 -14.40 4.09 -19.39
N SER A 244 -14.86 3.19 -20.26
CA SER A 244 -15.13 3.51 -21.65
C SER A 244 -16.33 4.46 -21.75
N SER A 245 -16.56 5.03 -22.94
CA SER A 245 -17.78 5.81 -23.22
C SER A 245 -19.08 4.99 -23.08
N GLN A 246 -18.98 3.66 -23.13
CA GLN A 246 -20.09 2.72 -22.94
C GLN A 246 -20.23 2.27 -21.47
N GLY A 247 -19.40 2.79 -20.55
CA GLY A 247 -19.48 2.50 -19.12
C GLY A 247 -18.76 1.22 -18.66
N MET A 248 -18.11 0.49 -19.58
CA MET A 248 -17.27 -0.67 -19.23
C MET A 248 -16.07 -0.22 -18.42
N VAL A 249 -15.69 -0.98 -17.39
CA VAL A 249 -14.47 -0.70 -16.61
C VAL A 249 -13.27 -1.09 -17.46
N LEU A 250 -12.51 -0.11 -17.92
CA LEU A 250 -11.27 -0.34 -18.66
C LEU A 250 -10.11 -0.65 -17.71
N HIS A 251 -10.13 -0.05 -16.52
CA HIS A 251 -9.17 -0.28 -15.45
C HIS A 251 -9.73 0.29 -14.15
N ALA A 252 -9.57 -0.42 -13.05
CA ALA A 252 -9.73 0.16 -11.72
C ALA A 252 -8.71 -0.41 -10.75
N THR A 253 -8.15 0.47 -9.91
CA THR A 253 -7.28 0.08 -8.81
C THR A 253 -8.06 0.16 -7.51
N MET A 254 -8.14 -0.97 -6.81
CA MET A 254 -8.94 -1.14 -5.61
C MET A 254 -8.01 -1.43 -4.43
N ARG A 255 -8.15 -0.67 -3.35
CA ARG A 255 -7.34 -0.79 -2.14
C ARG A 255 -8.10 -1.52 -1.04
N ILE A 256 -7.47 -2.51 -0.43
CA ILE A 256 -7.91 -3.15 0.82
C ILE A 256 -6.73 -3.09 1.78
N GLY A 257 -6.88 -2.40 2.91
CA GLY A 257 -5.80 -2.19 3.87
C GLY A 257 -4.55 -1.57 3.23
N ASN A 258 -3.40 -2.26 3.30
CA ASN A 258 -2.13 -1.80 2.71
C ASN A 258 -1.81 -2.41 1.34
N ALA A 259 -2.76 -3.11 0.72
CA ALA A 259 -2.57 -3.75 -0.59
C ALA A 259 -3.53 -3.16 -1.63
N THR A 260 -3.15 -3.29 -2.90
CA THR A 260 -4.00 -2.98 -4.04
C THR A 260 -4.17 -4.20 -4.94
N LEU A 261 -5.31 -4.25 -5.61
CA LEU A 261 -5.61 -5.17 -6.69
C LEU A 261 -6.19 -4.38 -7.86
N GLU A 262 -6.01 -4.90 -9.06
CA GLU A 262 -6.49 -4.30 -10.29
C GLU A 262 -7.67 -5.10 -10.84
N ILE A 263 -8.64 -4.41 -11.42
CA ILE A 263 -9.76 -5.05 -12.11
C ILE A 263 -10.02 -4.36 -13.44
N ASP A 264 -10.44 -5.13 -14.43
CA ASP A 264 -10.98 -4.59 -15.67
C ASP A 264 -12.08 -5.51 -16.25
N GLU A 265 -12.63 -5.07 -17.37
CA GLU A 265 -13.52 -5.87 -18.19
C GLU A 265 -12.73 -6.86 -19.06
N ALA A 266 -13.12 -8.13 -18.99
CA ALA A 266 -12.58 -9.19 -19.84
C ALA A 266 -12.77 -8.89 -21.33
N HIS A 267 -11.71 -9.07 -22.11
CA HIS A 267 -11.69 -8.75 -23.53
C HIS A 267 -10.63 -9.56 -24.29
N GLY A 268 -10.93 -9.96 -25.54
CA GLY A 268 -9.97 -10.68 -26.39
C GLY A 268 -9.40 -11.91 -25.70
N GLN A 269 -8.08 -11.95 -25.50
CA GLN A 269 -7.38 -13.03 -24.82
C GLN A 269 -7.41 -12.94 -23.29
N TYR A 270 -7.78 -11.79 -22.72
CA TYR A 270 -7.89 -11.55 -21.29
C TYR A 270 -9.30 -11.94 -20.84
N GLN A 271 -9.46 -13.20 -20.48
CA GLN A 271 -10.73 -13.79 -20.06
C GLN A 271 -10.72 -14.00 -18.55
N PRO A 272 -11.90 -14.11 -17.89
CA PRO A 272 -11.94 -14.33 -16.46
C PRO A 272 -11.23 -15.62 -16.05
N LYS A 273 -10.33 -15.49 -15.07
CA LYS A 273 -9.64 -16.60 -14.41
C LYS A 273 -9.96 -16.54 -12.91
N PRO A 274 -11.03 -17.22 -12.46
CA PRO A 274 -11.33 -17.29 -11.04
C PRO A 274 -10.11 -17.73 -10.24
N CYS A 275 -9.70 -16.91 -9.27
CA CYS A 275 -8.48 -17.13 -8.50
C CYS A 275 -8.77 -17.26 -7.01
N HIS A 276 -7.72 -17.48 -6.23
CA HIS A 276 -7.80 -17.46 -4.77
C HIS A 276 -6.99 -16.27 -4.22
N LEU A 277 -7.57 -15.58 -3.26
CA LEU A 277 -6.98 -14.42 -2.61
C LEU A 277 -7.02 -14.64 -1.10
N HIS A 278 -5.87 -14.53 -0.45
CA HIS A 278 -5.81 -14.43 1.01
C HIS A 278 -5.88 -12.94 1.39
N VAL A 279 -6.86 -12.59 2.21
CA VAL A 279 -7.15 -11.22 2.61
C VAL A 279 -7.17 -11.10 4.12
N TYR A 280 -6.20 -10.34 4.65
CA TYR A 280 -6.20 -9.98 6.05
C TYR A 280 -7.06 -8.75 6.32
N VAL A 281 -7.94 -8.87 7.31
CA VAL A 281 -8.88 -7.85 7.73
C VAL A 281 -8.83 -7.67 9.25
N PRO A 282 -9.31 -6.53 9.79
CA PRO A 282 -9.36 -6.31 11.24
C PRO A 282 -10.31 -7.24 11.99
N ASP A 283 -11.34 -7.76 11.31
CA ASP A 283 -12.38 -8.61 11.90
C ASP A 283 -12.92 -9.59 10.83
N THR A 284 -12.49 -10.84 10.93
CA THR A 284 -12.88 -11.93 10.02
C THR A 284 -14.38 -12.18 10.02
N ASP A 285 -14.98 -12.29 11.20
CA ASP A 285 -16.39 -12.66 11.35
C ASP A 285 -17.29 -11.57 10.77
N ALA A 286 -17.03 -10.30 11.08
CA ALA A 286 -17.78 -9.19 10.53
C ALA A 286 -17.61 -9.08 9.01
N THR A 287 -16.39 -9.28 8.49
CA THR A 287 -16.11 -9.23 7.05
C THR A 287 -16.79 -10.37 6.30
N TYR A 288 -16.75 -11.58 6.86
CA TYR A 288 -17.45 -12.73 6.33
C TYR A 288 -18.96 -12.47 6.22
N GLN A 289 -19.59 -11.93 7.26
CA GLN A 289 -21.03 -11.59 7.22
C GLN A 289 -21.34 -10.51 6.18
N ARG A 290 -20.50 -9.47 6.05
CA ARG A 290 -20.67 -8.45 5.01
C ARG A 290 -20.54 -9.04 3.61
N ALA A 291 -19.57 -9.94 3.39
CA ALA A 291 -19.39 -10.60 2.10
C ALA A 291 -20.61 -11.44 1.70
N LEU A 292 -21.19 -12.21 2.64
CA LEU A 292 -22.45 -12.93 2.40
C LEU A 292 -23.60 -11.97 2.08
N GLY A 293 -23.72 -10.86 2.83
CA GLY A 293 -24.71 -9.81 2.57
C GLY A 293 -24.54 -9.12 1.22
N ALA A 294 -23.32 -9.08 0.69
CA ALA A 294 -22.98 -8.55 -0.64
C ALA A 294 -23.15 -9.58 -1.77
N GLY A 295 -23.62 -10.79 -1.48
CA GLY A 295 -23.93 -11.82 -2.48
C GLY A 295 -22.87 -12.90 -2.64
N ALA A 296 -21.83 -12.94 -1.80
CA ALA A 296 -20.92 -14.09 -1.75
C ALA A 296 -21.62 -15.34 -1.19
N THR A 297 -21.05 -16.49 -1.50
CA THR A 297 -21.42 -17.79 -0.92
C THR A 297 -20.36 -18.27 0.06
N SER A 298 -20.76 -19.00 1.09
CA SER A 298 -19.83 -19.54 2.07
C SER A 298 -19.00 -20.68 1.46
N ILE A 299 -17.68 -20.62 1.64
CA ILE A 299 -16.78 -21.78 1.48
C ILE A 299 -16.58 -22.42 2.85
N GLU A 300 -16.19 -21.62 3.85
CA GLU A 300 -15.97 -22.07 5.23
C GLU A 300 -16.36 -20.96 6.21
N PRO A 301 -17.17 -21.25 7.26
CA PRO A 301 -17.52 -20.26 8.27
C PRO A 301 -16.33 -19.90 9.18
N PRO A 302 -16.35 -18.72 9.84
CA PRO A 302 -15.27 -18.28 10.71
C PRO A 302 -14.92 -19.29 11.82
N ARG A 303 -13.64 -19.67 11.89
CA ARG A 303 -13.07 -20.51 12.94
C ARG A 303 -11.66 -20.07 13.31
N ASP A 304 -11.22 -20.48 14.50
CA ASP A 304 -9.83 -20.30 14.91
C ASP A 304 -8.99 -21.39 14.22
N ALA A 305 -7.99 -20.97 13.48
CA ALA A 305 -7.09 -21.85 12.76
C ALA A 305 -5.91 -22.27 13.65
N PRO A 306 -5.38 -23.49 13.49
CA PRO A 306 -4.28 -24.00 14.32
C PRO A 306 -2.96 -23.21 14.18
N TYR A 307 -2.86 -22.35 13.17
CA TYR A 307 -1.71 -21.48 12.89
C TYR A 307 -1.90 -20.02 13.35
N GLY A 308 -2.89 -19.76 14.22
CA GLY A 308 -3.03 -18.47 14.91
C GLY A 308 -3.81 -17.39 14.15
N ASP A 309 -4.59 -17.78 13.14
CA ASP A 309 -5.52 -16.87 12.45
C ASP A 309 -6.96 -17.19 12.85
N ARG A 310 -7.78 -16.15 13.00
CA ARG A 310 -9.23 -16.29 12.84
C ARG A 310 -9.53 -16.30 11.34
N ALA A 311 -9.92 -17.45 10.78
CA ALA A 311 -10.03 -17.65 9.34
C ALA A 311 -11.46 -17.99 8.89
N ALA A 312 -11.83 -17.54 7.70
CA ALA A 312 -13.07 -17.89 7.01
C ALA A 312 -12.84 -17.92 5.48
N GLY A 313 -13.77 -18.48 4.72
CA GLY A 313 -13.70 -18.50 3.26
C GLY A 313 -15.04 -18.16 2.62
N VAL A 314 -15.02 -17.31 1.59
CA VAL A 314 -16.19 -17.00 0.77
C VAL A 314 -15.85 -17.05 -0.71
N LYS A 315 -16.84 -17.38 -1.55
CA LYS A 315 -16.74 -17.30 -3.00
C LYS A 315 -17.61 -16.15 -3.50
N ASP A 316 -17.01 -15.22 -4.23
CA ASP A 316 -17.73 -14.07 -4.78
C ASP A 316 -18.63 -14.45 -5.97
N PRO A 317 -19.49 -13.53 -6.44
CA PRO A 317 -20.37 -13.77 -7.60
C PRO A 317 -19.65 -14.04 -8.93
N PHE A 318 -18.36 -13.71 -9.04
CA PHE A 318 -17.53 -13.87 -10.24
C PHE A 318 -16.73 -15.18 -10.21
N GLY A 319 -16.77 -15.89 -9.08
CA GLY A 319 -16.15 -17.19 -8.88
C GLY A 319 -14.82 -17.15 -8.15
N ASN A 320 -14.29 -15.98 -7.77
CA ASN A 320 -13.04 -15.92 -7.00
C ASN A 320 -13.28 -16.34 -5.55
N SER A 321 -12.28 -16.98 -4.96
CA SER A 321 -12.30 -17.36 -3.55
C SER A 321 -11.52 -16.35 -2.74
N TRP A 322 -12.12 -15.90 -1.64
CA TRP A 322 -11.54 -14.97 -0.69
C TRP A 322 -11.39 -15.69 0.64
N PHE A 323 -10.14 -16.05 0.98
CA PHE A 323 -9.80 -16.56 2.30
C PHE A 323 -9.56 -15.36 3.21
N ILE A 324 -10.44 -15.16 4.18
CA ILE A 324 -10.48 -13.99 5.05
C ILE A 324 -9.80 -14.36 6.37
N ALA A 325 -8.84 -13.57 6.80
CA ALA A 325 -8.12 -13.83 8.04
C ALA A 325 -7.94 -12.58 8.91
N THR A 326 -7.85 -12.80 10.22
CA THR A 326 -7.36 -11.83 11.21
C THR A 326 -6.26 -12.54 11.97
N TYR A 327 -5.03 -12.07 11.88
CA TYR A 327 -3.93 -12.63 12.65
C TYR A 327 -4.17 -12.36 14.14
N GLN A 328 -4.14 -13.40 14.97
CA GLN A 328 -4.36 -13.30 16.41
C GLN A 328 -3.03 -13.35 17.20
N GLY A 329 -1.89 -13.52 16.51
CA GLY A 329 -0.61 -13.81 17.13
C GLY A 329 -0.38 -15.31 17.31
N THR A 330 0.88 -15.72 17.46
CA THR A 330 1.22 -17.08 17.91
C THR A 330 0.95 -17.20 19.41
N HIS A 331 0.25 -18.26 19.82
CA HIS A 331 0.24 -18.73 21.21
C HIS A 331 1.59 -19.30 21.63
#